data_AF-A0A9X0DCZ1-F1
#
_entry.id   AF-A0A9X0DCZ1-F1
#
_cell.length_a   1.000
_cell.length_b   1.000
_cell.length_c   1.000
_cell.angle_alpha   90.00
_cell.angle_beta   90.00
_cell.angle_gamma   90.00
#
_symmetry.space_group_name_H-M   'P 1'
#
loop_
_entity.id
_entity.type
_entity.pdbx_description
1 polymer ?
#
loop_
_entity_poly.entity_id
_entity_poly.type
_entity_poly.pdbx_seq_one_letter_code
_entity_poly.pdbx_strand_id
1 'polypeptide(L)'
;MYGDIGNKLVQHAKRTQKLEHLPPYQTEMVRAVTREVRDLDKDASNILQSIGGSFDPSADPATACTLLVDHLCMRRNKRCLLAYHRTRTDKLEEMVWNGSDVLDLAAQQHRVTNEGQNGGADLGSGEGNTSSLSPEEEEYVRQYSDLLAAFKGHWTDIDLTGSLEPPRDLFIDVRVLKDAGEIQTEYG
;
A
#
# COMPACT_ATOMS: atom_id res chain seq x y z
N MET A 1 25.06 -3.10 0.47
CA MET A 1 25.06 -3.50 1.89
C MET A 1 23.70 -4.08 2.21
N TYR A 2 23.58 -4.95 3.23
CA TYR A 2 22.28 -5.44 3.69
C TYR A 2 21.38 -4.28 4.14
N GLY A 3 20.09 -4.35 3.80
CA GLY A 3 19.09 -3.36 4.23
C GLY A 3 19.04 -2.05 3.43
N ASP A 4 19.86 -1.87 2.39
CA ASP A 4 19.83 -0.67 1.54
C ASP A 4 18.48 -0.54 0.79
N ILE A 5 17.95 -1.67 0.31
CA ILE A 5 16.65 -1.72 -0.39
C ILE A 5 15.52 -1.38 0.59
N GLY A 6 15.57 -1.92 1.81
CA GLY A 6 14.62 -1.59 2.87
C GLY A 6 14.61 -0.09 3.21
N ASN A 7 15.78 0.55 3.25
CA ASN A 7 15.85 2.00 3.47
C ASN A 7 15.23 2.81 2.31
N LYS A 8 15.47 2.41 1.07
CA LYS A 8 14.84 3.04 -0.11
C LYS A 8 13.31 2.89 -0.07
N LEU A 9 12.80 1.74 0.34
CA LEU A 9 11.37 1.49 0.48
C LEU A 9 10.73 2.39 1.55
N VAL A 10 11.41 2.59 2.70
CA VAL A 10 10.93 3.50 3.75
C VAL A 10 10.99 4.97 3.30
N GLN A 11 12.01 5.36 2.53
CA GLN A 11 12.06 6.71 1.96
C GLN A 11 10.91 6.94 0.97
N HIS A 12 10.56 5.92 0.18
CA HIS A 12 9.38 5.96 -0.68
C HIS A 12 8.10 6.13 0.15
N ALA A 13 7.92 5.34 1.23
CA ALA A 13 6.79 5.49 2.14
C ALA A 13 6.67 6.92 2.72
N LYS A 14 7.80 7.50 3.16
CA LYS A 14 7.84 8.87 3.68
C LYS A 14 7.43 9.92 2.63
N ARG A 15 7.75 9.69 1.35
CA ARG A 15 7.28 10.58 0.27
C ARG A 15 5.78 10.43 0.11
N THR A 16 5.26 9.20 0.07
CA THR A 16 3.81 8.91 -0.06
C THR A 16 2.96 9.63 0.98
N GLN A 17 3.42 9.76 2.23
CA GLN A 17 2.68 10.50 3.27
C GLN A 17 2.35 11.95 2.90
N LYS A 18 3.18 12.60 2.07
CA LYS A 18 3.00 13.99 1.66
C LYS A 18 2.19 14.16 0.37
N LEU A 19 1.93 13.08 -0.36
CA LEU A 19 1.18 13.14 -1.60
C LEU A 19 -0.31 12.99 -1.29
N GLU A 20 -1.14 13.69 -2.07
CA GLU A 20 -2.60 13.56 -2.04
C GLU A 20 -3.07 12.29 -2.76
N HIS A 21 -2.33 11.84 -3.78
CA HIS A 21 -2.62 10.61 -4.51
C HIS A 21 -1.65 9.49 -4.14
N LEU A 22 -2.15 8.25 -4.16
CA LEU A 22 -1.33 7.08 -3.90
C LEU A 22 -0.45 6.75 -5.12
N PRO A 23 0.89 6.70 -4.98
CA PRO A 23 1.77 6.28 -6.05
C PRO A 23 1.68 4.76 -6.29
N PRO A 24 2.17 4.27 -7.44
CA PRO A 24 2.15 2.84 -7.76
C PRO A 24 2.80 1.98 -6.68
N TYR A 25 2.21 0.81 -6.44
CA TYR A 25 2.74 -0.18 -5.52
C TYR A 25 4.09 -0.71 -6.01
N GLN A 26 5.10 -0.64 -5.14
CA GLN A 26 6.47 -0.98 -5.47
C GLN A 26 6.75 -2.49 -5.34
N THR A 27 6.12 -3.29 -6.19
CA THR A 27 6.20 -4.77 -6.19
C THR A 27 7.64 -5.27 -6.21
N GLU A 28 8.48 -4.71 -7.08
CA GLU A 28 9.85 -5.19 -7.26
C GLU A 28 10.73 -4.91 -6.05
N MET A 29 10.57 -3.75 -5.39
CA MET A 29 11.29 -3.46 -4.15
C MET A 29 10.85 -4.38 -3.01
N VAL A 30 9.54 -4.61 -2.86
CA VAL A 30 9.02 -5.52 -1.82
C VAL A 30 9.49 -6.96 -2.05
N ARG A 31 9.45 -7.44 -3.30
CA ARG A 31 9.98 -8.75 -3.68
C ARG A 31 11.48 -8.86 -3.41
N ALA A 32 12.26 -7.82 -3.68
CA ALA A 32 13.70 -7.81 -3.44
C ALA A 32 14.02 -7.89 -1.94
N VAL A 33 13.36 -7.10 -1.09
CA VAL A 33 13.53 -7.18 0.37
C VAL A 33 13.09 -8.54 0.91
N THR A 34 12.01 -9.11 0.37
CA THR A 34 11.53 -10.45 0.78
C THR A 34 12.51 -11.56 0.40
N ARG A 35 13.13 -11.47 -0.80
CA ARG A 35 14.19 -12.39 -1.22
C ARG A 35 15.40 -12.27 -0.29
N GLU A 36 15.85 -11.06 0.00
CA GLU A 36 16.96 -10.79 0.92
C GLU A 36 16.71 -11.40 2.32
N VAL A 37 15.48 -11.28 2.86
CA VAL A 37 15.13 -11.90 4.14
C VAL A 37 15.18 -13.43 4.07
N ARG A 38 14.71 -14.04 2.98
CA ARG A 38 14.75 -15.50 2.80
C ARG A 38 16.17 -16.03 2.62
N ASP A 39 17.02 -15.27 1.94
CA ASP A 39 18.43 -15.64 1.76
C ASP A 39 19.16 -15.60 3.11
N LEU A 40 18.96 -14.52 3.91
CA LEU A 40 19.49 -14.43 5.28
C LEU A 40 18.97 -15.55 6.20
N ASP A 41 17.70 -15.90 6.10
CA ASP A 41 17.09 -16.99 6.88
C ASP A 41 17.67 -18.36 6.50
N LYS A 42 17.92 -18.58 5.20
CA LYS A 42 18.57 -19.78 4.69
C LYS A 42 20.01 -19.88 5.19
N ASP A 43 20.76 -18.79 5.15
CA ASP A 43 22.15 -18.74 5.63
C ASP A 43 22.23 -19.01 7.14
N ALA A 44 21.39 -18.33 7.93
CA ALA A 44 21.28 -18.58 9.37
C ALA A 44 20.88 -20.03 9.68
N SER A 45 19.95 -20.60 8.92
CA SER A 45 19.52 -22.00 9.07
C SER A 45 20.64 -23.00 8.74
N ASN A 46 21.45 -22.75 7.71
CA ASN A 46 22.59 -23.59 7.36
C ASN A 46 23.65 -23.59 8.47
N ILE A 47 23.91 -22.41 9.06
CA ILE A 47 24.83 -22.26 10.20
C ILE A 47 24.28 -23.01 11.42
N LEU A 48 22.99 -22.88 11.73
CA LEU A 48 22.38 -23.59 12.87
C LEU A 48 22.39 -25.12 12.68
N GLN A 49 22.21 -25.61 11.45
CA GLN A 49 22.28 -27.04 11.15
C GLN A 49 23.69 -27.62 11.36
N SER A 50 24.75 -26.86 11.05
CA SER A 50 26.12 -27.33 11.25
C SER A 50 26.51 -27.44 12.73
N ILE A 51 25.87 -26.65 13.61
CA ILE A 51 26.17 -26.56 15.04
C ILE A 51 25.50 -27.68 15.86
N GLY A 52 24.55 -28.43 15.30
CA GLY A 52 24.06 -29.67 15.92
C GLY A 52 23.41 -29.48 17.31
N GLY A 53 22.66 -28.39 17.53
CA GLY A 53 21.80 -28.18 18.69
C GLY A 53 22.48 -27.79 20.01
N SER A 54 23.81 -27.96 20.14
CA SER A 54 24.58 -27.51 21.30
C SER A 54 25.48 -26.35 20.90
N PHE A 55 24.98 -25.12 21.05
CA PHE A 55 25.73 -23.90 20.76
C PHE A 55 26.20 -23.25 22.07
N ASP A 56 27.51 -23.10 22.23
CA ASP A 56 28.09 -22.27 23.29
C ASP A 56 28.62 -20.96 22.67
N PRO A 57 27.95 -19.81 22.90
CA PRO A 57 28.36 -18.52 22.35
C PRO A 57 29.76 -18.06 22.79
N SER A 58 30.26 -18.58 23.92
CA SER A 58 31.59 -18.23 24.44
C SER A 58 32.71 -19.00 23.74
N ALA A 59 32.41 -20.18 23.22
CA ALA A 59 33.37 -21.03 22.50
C ALA A 59 33.58 -20.57 21.05
N ASP A 60 32.56 -20.01 20.41
CA ASP A 60 32.65 -19.43 19.07
C ASP A 60 31.94 -18.05 18.96
N PRO A 61 32.62 -16.98 19.42
CA PRO A 61 32.09 -15.62 19.35
C PRO A 61 31.86 -15.12 17.92
N ALA A 62 32.61 -15.64 16.94
CA ALA A 62 32.50 -15.20 15.54
C ALA A 62 31.16 -15.65 14.95
N THR A 63 30.80 -16.92 15.12
CA THR A 63 29.52 -17.47 14.66
C THR A 63 28.34 -16.87 15.44
N ALA A 64 28.50 -16.62 16.74
CA ALA A 64 27.48 -15.92 17.54
C ALA A 64 27.18 -14.53 16.98
N CYS A 65 28.22 -13.78 16.62
CA CYS A 65 28.09 -12.45 16.04
C CYS A 65 27.40 -12.51 14.67
N THR A 66 27.79 -13.43 13.79
CA THR A 66 27.16 -13.61 12.47
C THR A 66 25.66 -13.88 12.60
N LEU A 67 25.28 -14.87 13.42
CA LEU A 67 23.86 -15.20 13.65
C LEU A 67 23.07 -14.01 14.23
N LEU A 68 23.68 -13.24 15.14
CA LEU A 68 23.06 -12.05 15.69
C LEU A 68 22.86 -10.96 14.62
N VAL A 69 23.87 -10.71 13.78
CA VAL A 69 23.80 -9.73 12.69
C VAL A 69 22.72 -10.14 11.69
N ASP A 70 22.69 -11.40 11.26
CA ASP A 70 21.67 -11.91 10.34
C ASP A 70 20.27 -11.75 10.93
N HIS A 71 20.08 -12.11 12.20
CA HIS A 71 18.82 -11.93 12.92
C HIS A 71 18.38 -10.46 12.99
N LEU A 72 19.29 -9.55 13.31
CA LEU A 72 19.00 -8.12 13.36
C LEU A 72 18.68 -7.54 11.98
N CYS A 73 19.39 -7.99 10.93
CA CYS A 73 19.12 -7.62 9.54
C CYS A 73 17.73 -8.10 9.08
N MET A 74 17.35 -9.35 9.36
CA MET A 74 16.01 -9.86 9.08
C MET A 74 14.92 -9.05 9.79
N ARG A 75 15.10 -8.75 11.08
CA ARG A 75 14.16 -7.91 11.84
C ARG A 75 14.06 -6.49 11.30
N ARG A 76 15.18 -5.91 10.86
CA ARG A 76 15.22 -4.60 10.23
C ARG A 76 14.41 -4.59 8.93
N ASN A 77 14.61 -5.56 8.06
CA ASN A 77 13.88 -5.69 6.80
C ASN A 77 12.38 -5.90 7.02
N LYS A 78 12.00 -6.77 7.96
CA LYS A 78 10.59 -6.94 8.37
C LYS A 78 9.97 -5.62 8.83
N ARG A 79 10.68 -4.83 9.65
CA ARG A 79 10.20 -3.53 10.12
C ARG A 79 10.01 -2.53 8.97
N CYS A 80 10.93 -2.50 7.99
CA CYS A 80 10.81 -1.65 6.81
C CYS A 80 9.59 -2.00 5.95
N LEU A 81 9.35 -3.30 5.73
CA LEU A 81 8.19 -3.80 4.99
C LEU A 81 6.88 -3.38 5.69
N LEU A 82 6.75 -3.68 6.98
CA LEU A 82 5.54 -3.34 7.74
C LEU A 82 5.28 -1.83 7.78
N ALA A 83 6.33 -1.01 7.91
CA ALA A 83 6.18 0.44 7.89
C ALA A 83 5.66 0.96 6.53
N TYR A 84 6.18 0.40 5.43
CA TYR A 84 5.72 0.74 4.08
C TYR A 84 4.25 0.35 3.87
N HIS A 85 3.89 -0.89 4.18
CA HIS A 85 2.51 -1.36 4.04
C HIS A 85 1.56 -0.57 4.93
N ARG A 86 1.89 -0.36 6.21
CA ARG A 86 1.04 0.41 7.12
C ARG A 86 0.77 1.83 6.61
N THR A 87 1.81 2.50 6.12
CA THR A 87 1.67 3.86 5.55
C THR A 87 0.73 3.89 4.34
N ARG A 88 0.77 2.86 3.50
CA ARG A 88 -0.13 2.75 2.34
C ARG A 88 -1.56 2.44 2.78
N THR A 89 -1.72 1.51 3.72
CA THR A 89 -3.02 1.17 4.30
C THR A 89 -3.67 2.38 4.98
N ASP A 90 -2.92 3.17 5.76
CA ASP A 90 -3.42 4.42 6.37
C ASP A 90 -4.00 5.37 5.30
N LYS A 91 -3.32 5.49 4.15
CA LYS A 91 -3.79 6.33 3.05
C LYS A 91 -5.00 5.76 2.32
N LEU A 92 -5.05 4.44 2.14
CA LEU A 92 -6.22 3.77 1.55
C LEU A 92 -7.45 3.93 2.43
N GLU A 93 -7.31 3.72 3.75
CA GLU A 93 -8.36 3.93 4.73
C GLU A 93 -8.86 5.39 4.65
N GLU A 94 -7.96 6.38 4.66
CA GLU A 94 -8.31 7.81 4.53
C GLU A 94 -9.12 8.11 3.25
N MET A 95 -8.74 7.52 2.11
CA MET A 95 -9.47 7.70 0.85
C MET A 95 -10.89 7.09 0.91
N VAL A 96 -11.04 5.92 1.54
CA VAL A 96 -12.36 5.28 1.73
C VAL A 96 -13.26 6.15 2.61
N TRP A 97 -12.73 6.73 3.68
CA TRP A 97 -13.49 7.65 4.55
C TRP A 97 -13.87 8.96 3.86
N ASN A 98 -13.06 9.45 2.93
CA ASN A 98 -13.37 10.64 2.13
C ASN A 98 -14.37 10.38 1.00
N GLY A 99 -14.95 9.17 0.91
CA GLY A 99 -15.93 8.82 -0.12
C GLY A 99 -15.35 8.72 -1.53
N SER A 100 -14.01 8.67 -1.66
CA SER A 100 -13.37 8.41 -2.94
C SER A 100 -13.55 6.94 -3.28
N ASP A 101 -14.16 6.64 -4.44
CA ASP A 101 -14.16 5.27 -4.95
C ASP A 101 -12.74 4.92 -5.42
N VAL A 102 -11.97 4.35 -4.49
CA VAL A 102 -10.57 3.96 -4.69
C VAL A 102 -10.41 3.00 -5.87
N LEU A 103 -11.43 2.18 -6.16
CA LEU A 103 -11.42 1.23 -7.27
C LEU A 103 -11.66 1.94 -8.61
N ASP A 104 -12.59 2.90 -8.64
CA ASP A 104 -12.81 3.74 -9.83
C ASP A 104 -11.62 4.67 -10.13
N LEU A 105 -10.95 5.19 -9.09
CA LEU A 105 -9.72 5.97 -9.23
C LEU A 105 -8.57 5.13 -9.81
N ALA A 106 -8.43 3.87 -9.37
CA ALA A 106 -7.46 2.94 -9.94
C ALA A 106 -7.78 2.62 -11.41
N ALA A 107 -9.07 2.46 -11.76
CA ALA A 107 -9.52 2.24 -13.13
C ALA A 107 -9.39 3.47 -14.04
N GLN A 108 -9.59 4.69 -13.51
CA GLN A 108 -9.42 5.94 -14.26
C GLN A 108 -7.96 6.27 -14.55
N GLN A 109 -7.04 6.00 -13.62
CA GLN A 109 -5.60 6.10 -13.88
C GLN A 109 -5.16 5.22 -15.06
N HIS A 110 -5.83 4.07 -15.25
CA HIS A 110 -5.59 3.18 -16.38
C HIS A 110 -6.11 3.73 -17.74
N ARG A 111 -7.12 4.61 -17.73
CA ARG A 111 -7.66 5.22 -18.96
C ARG A 111 -6.81 6.40 -19.44
N VAL A 112 -6.33 7.24 -18.51
CA VAL A 112 -5.52 8.43 -18.86
C VAL A 112 -4.16 8.05 -19.45
N THR A 113 -3.56 6.92 -19.03
CA THR A 113 -2.30 6.42 -19.62
C THR A 113 -2.47 5.88 -21.04
N ASN A 114 -3.64 5.36 -21.39
CA ASN A 114 -3.90 4.81 -22.74
C ASN A 114 -4.25 5.88 -23.79
N GLU A 115 -4.79 7.05 -23.40
CA GLU A 115 -5.12 8.11 -24.37
C GLU A 115 -3.88 8.86 -24.92
N GLY A 116 -2.71 8.72 -24.28
CA GLY A 116 -1.45 9.31 -24.73
C GLY A 116 -0.68 8.52 -25.79
N GLN A 117 -1.13 7.32 -26.16
CA GLN A 117 -0.32 6.35 -26.92
C GLN A 117 -0.93 5.94 -28.28
N ASN A 118 -1.76 6.79 -28.88
CA ASN A 118 -2.35 6.51 -30.20
C ASN A 118 -1.52 7.11 -31.35
N GLY A 119 -0.28 6.62 -31.52
CA GLY A 119 0.61 7.14 -32.55
C GLY A 119 1.90 6.34 -32.78
N GLY A 120 1.83 5.02 -32.94
CA GLY A 120 2.97 4.24 -33.44
C GLY A 120 2.83 2.74 -33.21
N ALA A 121 2.74 1.99 -34.30
CA ALA A 121 2.82 0.53 -34.29
C ALA A 121 4.23 0.08 -33.87
N ASP A 122 4.35 -0.64 -32.76
CA ASP A 122 5.55 -1.45 -32.48
C ASP A 122 5.18 -2.74 -31.72
N LEU A 123 5.76 -3.85 -32.18
CA LEU A 123 5.62 -5.18 -31.61
C LEU A 123 6.60 -5.30 -30.43
N GLY A 124 6.10 -5.36 -29.20
CA GLY A 124 6.93 -5.66 -28.05
C GLY A 124 6.14 -5.91 -26.78
N SER A 125 6.14 -7.17 -26.33
CA SER A 125 6.01 -7.63 -24.93
C SER A 125 5.01 -6.90 -24.00
N GLY A 126 3.92 -7.60 -23.64
CA GLY A 126 2.90 -7.15 -22.70
C GLY A 126 3.45 -6.54 -21.39
N GLU A 127 3.23 -5.25 -21.23
CA GLU A 127 3.40 -4.52 -19.98
C GLU A 127 2.03 -4.44 -19.28
N GLY A 128 1.91 -5.16 -18.17
CA GLY A 128 0.66 -5.40 -17.47
C GLY A 128 0.07 -4.18 -16.75
N ASN A 129 -1.23 -4.30 -16.44
CA ASN A 129 -2.03 -3.47 -15.52
C ASN A 129 -1.20 -2.54 -14.62
N THR A 130 -1.11 -1.26 -14.99
CA THR A 130 -0.59 -0.22 -14.09
C THR A 130 -1.70 0.31 -13.19
N SER A 131 -2.43 -0.58 -12.51
CA SER A 131 -3.16 -0.18 -11.30
C SER A 131 -2.14 0.33 -10.29
N SER A 132 -2.37 1.48 -9.67
CA SER A 132 -1.50 1.99 -8.61
C SER A 132 -1.52 1.12 -7.34
N LEU A 133 -2.46 0.18 -7.29
CA LEU A 133 -2.72 -0.77 -6.23
C LEU A 133 -2.19 -2.16 -6.59
N SER A 134 -1.74 -2.88 -5.57
CA SER A 134 -1.54 -4.33 -5.70
C SER A 134 -2.88 -5.07 -5.58
N PRO A 135 -3.01 -6.28 -6.18
CA PRO A 135 -4.22 -7.09 -6.03
C PRO A 135 -4.60 -7.36 -4.57
N GLU A 136 -3.59 -7.51 -3.70
CA GLU A 136 -3.79 -7.69 -2.26
C GLU A 136 -4.34 -6.43 -1.58
N GLU A 137 -3.95 -5.24 -2.05
CA GLU A 137 -4.49 -3.96 -1.58
C GLU A 137 -5.92 -3.74 -2.07
N GLU A 138 -6.25 -4.11 -3.30
CA GLU A 138 -7.61 -4.04 -3.84
C GLU A 138 -8.59 -4.90 -3.03
N GLU A 139 -8.18 -6.13 -2.70
CA GLU A 139 -8.98 -7.02 -1.85
C GLU A 139 -9.16 -6.45 -0.44
N TYR A 140 -8.09 -5.91 0.16
CA TYR A 140 -8.15 -5.27 1.47
C TYR A 140 -9.14 -4.09 1.48
N VAL A 141 -9.07 -3.22 0.46
CA VAL A 141 -9.97 -2.06 0.34
C VAL A 141 -11.41 -2.52 0.19
N ARG A 142 -11.69 -3.56 -0.61
CA ARG A 142 -13.06 -4.09 -0.75
C ARG A 142 -13.61 -4.56 0.60
N GLN A 143 -12.84 -5.37 1.33
CA GLN A 143 -13.24 -5.86 2.65
C GLN A 143 -13.42 -4.73 3.67
N TYR A 144 -12.57 -3.70 3.61
CA TYR A 144 -12.67 -2.54 4.49
C TYR A 144 -13.92 -1.69 4.17
N SER A 145 -14.23 -1.49 2.89
CA SER A 145 -15.45 -0.81 2.45
C SER A 145 -16.71 -1.56 2.87
N ASP A 146 -16.71 -2.89 2.76
CA ASP A 146 -17.82 -3.73 3.22
C ASP A 146 -18.00 -3.64 4.74
N LEU A 147 -16.91 -3.65 5.50
CA LEU A 147 -16.92 -3.45 6.95
C LEU A 147 -17.48 -2.07 7.32
N LEU A 148 -17.06 -1.03 6.60
CA LEU A 148 -17.55 0.33 6.80
C LEU A 148 -19.04 0.45 6.46
N ALA A 149 -19.50 -0.17 5.37
CA ALA A 149 -20.90 -0.20 4.99
C ALA A 149 -21.76 -0.92 6.05
N ALA A 150 -21.29 -2.04 6.59
CA ALA A 150 -21.95 -2.74 7.69
C ALA A 150 -22.02 -1.87 8.96
N PHE A 151 -20.97 -1.11 9.26
CA PHE A 151 -20.94 -0.18 10.39
C PHE A 151 -21.92 0.99 10.21
N LYS A 152 -21.95 1.58 9.01
CA LYS A 152 -22.92 2.64 8.65
C LYS A 152 -24.36 2.13 8.71
N GLY A 153 -24.61 0.88 8.30
CA GLY A 153 -25.94 0.27 8.35
C GLY A 153 -26.54 0.20 9.75
N HIS A 154 -25.74 0.31 10.81
CA HIS A 154 -26.23 0.41 12.18
C HIS A 154 -26.82 1.78 12.53
N TRP A 155 -26.39 2.83 11.82
CA TRP A 155 -26.75 4.23 12.06
C TRP A 155 -27.34 4.82 10.77
N THR A 156 -28.62 4.57 10.51
CA THR A 156 -29.29 5.05 9.29
C THR A 156 -29.52 6.56 9.24
N ASP A 157 -29.54 7.20 10.42
CA ASP A 157 -29.86 8.63 10.54
C ASP A 157 -28.61 9.52 10.50
N ILE A 158 -27.41 8.93 10.45
CA ILE A 158 -26.14 9.66 10.54
C ILE A 158 -25.22 9.20 9.41
N ASP A 159 -24.89 10.11 8.50
CA ASP A 159 -23.84 9.86 7.52
C ASP A 159 -22.45 10.04 8.16
N LEU A 160 -21.80 8.91 8.44
CA LEU A 160 -20.45 8.86 9.01
C LEU A 160 -19.34 9.27 8.04
N THR A 161 -19.63 9.34 6.74
CA THR A 161 -18.70 9.81 5.70
C THR A 161 -19.06 11.20 5.17
N GLY A 162 -20.00 11.87 5.83
CA GLY A 162 -20.39 13.23 5.49
C GLY A 162 -19.27 14.24 5.77
N SER A 163 -19.51 15.49 5.36
CA SER A 163 -18.55 16.57 5.57
C SER A 163 -18.29 16.81 7.07
N LEU A 164 -17.01 16.81 7.45
CA LEU A 164 -16.57 17.22 8.80
C LEU A 164 -16.68 18.73 9.02
N GLU A 165 -16.85 19.52 7.96
CA GLU A 165 -17.05 20.95 8.04
C GLU A 165 -18.49 21.27 8.42
N PRO A 166 -18.73 22.07 9.49
CA PRO A 166 -20.07 22.40 9.90
C PRO A 166 -20.76 23.29 8.87
N PRO A 167 -22.05 23.05 8.55
CA PRO A 167 -22.80 23.86 7.61
C PRO A 167 -22.97 25.29 8.15
N ARG A 168 -22.74 26.28 7.28
CA ARG A 168 -22.90 27.70 7.63
C ARG A 168 -24.32 28.20 7.41
N ASP A 169 -24.92 27.79 6.31
CA ASP A 169 -26.25 28.20 5.86
C ASP A 169 -27.05 26.99 5.40
N LEU A 170 -28.39 27.09 5.46
CA LEU A 170 -29.30 26.01 5.04
C LEU A 170 -29.32 25.81 3.53
N PHE A 171 -29.01 26.86 2.76
CA PHE A 171 -29.02 26.84 1.30
C PHE A 171 -27.64 27.25 0.77
N ILE A 172 -27.19 26.56 -0.28
CA ILE A 172 -25.96 26.85 -1.00
C ILE A 172 -26.24 27.01 -2.49
N ASP A 173 -25.59 27.99 -3.12
CA ASP A 173 -25.59 28.13 -4.57
C ASP A 173 -24.43 27.34 -5.16
N VAL A 174 -24.71 26.29 -5.92
CA VAL A 174 -23.69 25.43 -6.55
C VAL A 174 -23.55 25.79 -8.02
N ARG A 175 -22.30 25.96 -8.48
CA ARG A 175 -21.98 26.11 -9.91
C ARG A 175 -21.52 24.77 -10.48
N VAL A 176 -22.21 24.30 -11.52
CA VAL A 176 -21.81 23.10 -12.26
C VAL A 176 -20.48 23.34 -12.98
N LEU A 177 -19.48 22.50 -12.71
CA LEU A 177 -18.14 22.59 -13.34
C LEU A 177 -18.04 21.76 -14.63
N LYS A 178 -18.77 20.64 -14.69
CA LYS A 178 -18.85 19.74 -15.84
C LYS A 178 -20.25 19.16 -15.92
N ASP A 179 -20.72 18.91 -17.14
CA ASP A 179 -21.98 18.24 -17.35
C ASP A 179 -21.90 16.79 -16.86
N ALA A 180 -22.79 16.42 -15.95
CA ALA A 180 -22.90 15.10 -15.35
C ALA A 180 -24.27 14.44 -15.66
N GLY A 181 -25.07 15.05 -16.54
CA GLY A 181 -26.44 14.63 -16.82
C GLY A 181 -27.43 14.97 -15.70
N GLU A 182 -28.52 14.21 -15.62
CA GLU A 182 -29.58 14.40 -14.62
C GLU A 182 -29.23 13.65 -13.33
N ILE A 183 -28.97 14.39 -12.25
CA ILE A 183 -28.72 13.84 -10.92
C ILE A 183 -30.02 13.87 -10.14
N GLN A 184 -30.51 12.72 -9.70
CA GLN A 184 -31.66 12.67 -8.80
C GLN A 184 -31.21 12.82 -7.36
N THR A 185 -31.85 13.75 -6.66
CA THR A 185 -31.70 13.90 -5.22
C THR A 185 -32.84 13.18 -4.51
N GLU A 186 -32.66 12.83 -3.24
CA GLU A 186 -33.70 12.19 -2.43
C GLU A 186 -34.97 13.04 -2.27
N TYR A 187 -34.89 14.34 -2.57
CA TYR A 187 -36.00 15.29 -2.49
C TYR A 187 -36.60 15.70 -3.85
N GLY A 188 -36.15 15.09 -4.96
CA GLY A 188 -36.61 15.39 -6.32
C GLY A 188 -35.66 16.31 -7.08
#